data_AF-C3QYH2-F1
#
_entry.id   AF-C3QYH2-F1
#
_cell.length_a   1.000
_cell.length_b   1.000
_cell.length_c   1.000
_cell.angle_alpha   90.00
_cell.angle_beta   90.00
_cell.angle_gamma   90.00
#
_symmetry.space_group_name_H-M   'P 1'
#
loop_
_entity.id
_entity.type
_entity.pdbx_description
1 polymer ?
#
loop_
_entity_poly.entity_id
_entity_poly.type
_entity_poly.pdbx_seq_one_letter_code
_entity_poly.pdbx_strand_id
1 'polypeptide(L)' 'MKQKYPHINIAITNFFIHLNTVWLFALLEELVLHPVKKEEMEKFIAEYIAFETAGWKELMNA' A
#
# COMPACT_ATOMS: atom_id res chain seq x y z
N MET A 1 -0.70 -15.04 11.50
CA MET A 1 0.47 -14.29 11.00
C MET A 1 1.73 -14.65 11.76
N LYS A 2 1.93 -14.24 13.03
CA LYS A 2 3.16 -14.59 13.79
C LYS A 2 3.43 -16.08 13.96
N GLN A 3 2.39 -16.92 14.05
CA GLN A 3 2.55 -18.38 14.09
C GLN A 3 3.12 -18.97 12.79
N LYS A 4 2.82 -18.36 11.63
CA LYS A 4 3.28 -18.83 10.31
C LYS A 4 4.58 -18.16 9.88
N TYR A 5 4.79 -16.91 10.29
CA TYR A 5 5.98 -16.11 10.01
C TYR A 5 6.45 -15.47 11.33
N PRO A 6 7.30 -16.16 12.09
CA PRO A 6 7.74 -15.67 13.40
C PRO A 6 8.76 -14.53 13.32
N HIS A 7 9.46 -14.39 12.18
CA HIS A 7 10.52 -13.41 11.94
C HIS A 7 10.01 -12.03 11.49
N ILE A 8 8.78 -11.94 10.98
CA ILE A 8 8.23 -10.66 10.52
C ILE A 8 7.80 -9.79 11.70
N ASN A 9 8.15 -8.52 11.63
CA ASN A 9 7.65 -7.52 12.54
C ASN A 9 6.17 -7.23 12.24
N ILE A 10 5.31 -7.52 13.21
CA ILE A 10 3.87 -7.19 13.15
C ILE A 10 3.48 -6.09 14.14
N ALA A 11 4.46 -5.46 14.79
CA ALA A 11 4.24 -4.36 15.72
C ALA A 11 4.04 -3.04 14.95
N ILE A 12 2.99 -3.01 14.13
CA ILE A 12 2.56 -1.83 13.37
C ILE A 12 1.35 -1.23 14.10
N THR A 13 1.31 0.08 14.25
CA THR A 13 0.25 0.73 15.02
C THR A 13 -1.10 0.60 14.32
N ASN A 14 -2.16 0.36 15.09
CA ASN A 14 -3.52 0.29 14.54
C ASN A 14 -3.91 1.57 13.78
N PHE A 15 -3.41 2.73 14.24
CA PHE A 15 -3.63 3.99 13.56
C PHE A 15 -2.98 4.04 12.18
N PHE A 16 -1.77 3.50 12.01
CA PHE A 16 -1.11 3.43 10.70
C PHE A 16 -1.88 2.52 9.72
N ILE A 17 -2.37 1.37 10.19
CA ILE A 17 -3.22 0.47 9.37
C ILE A 17 -4.53 1.17 8.97
N HIS A 18 -5.16 1.86 9.90
CA HIS A 18 -6.37 2.63 9.63
C HIS A 18 -6.10 3.73 8.59
N LEU A 19 -5.04 4.52 8.78
CA LEU A 19 -4.64 5.57 7.84
C LEU A 19 -4.33 5.02 6.45
N ASN A 20 -3.62 3.90 6.34
CA ASN A 20 -3.37 3.23 5.05
C ASN A 20 -4.66 2.84 4.34
N THR A 21 -5.64 2.37 5.10
CA THR A 21 -6.96 2.01 4.54
C THR A 21 -7.67 3.24 4.00
N VAL A 22 -7.68 4.35 4.76
CA VAL A 22 -8.26 5.63 4.32
C VAL A 22 -7.55 6.14 3.07
N TRP A 23 -6.21 6.07 3.04
CA TRP A 23 -5.41 6.46 1.90
C TRP A 23 -5.74 5.66 0.63
N LEU A 24 -5.94 4.35 0.75
CA LEU A 24 -6.34 3.50 -0.37
C LEU A 24 -7.67 3.94 -0.98
N PHE A 25 -8.65 4.33 -0.16
CA PHE A 25 -9.94 4.82 -0.67
C PHE A 25 -9.81 6.19 -1.35
N ALA A 26 -9.04 7.12 -0.78
CA ALA A 26 -8.76 8.40 -1.42
C ALA A 26 -8.05 8.19 -2.77
N LEU A 27 -7.10 7.25 -2.83
CA LEU A 27 -6.45 6.89 -4.08
C LEU A 27 -7.45 6.35 -5.11
N LEU A 28 -8.32 5.42 -4.72
CA LEU A 28 -9.35 4.89 -5.62
C LEU A 28 -10.30 5.98 -6.13
N GLU A 29 -10.67 6.93 -5.27
CA GLU A 29 -11.46 8.11 -5.64
C GLU A 29 -10.74 8.94 -6.71
N GLU A 30 -9.44 9.22 -6.53
CA GLU A 30 -8.63 9.93 -7.51
C GLU A 30 -8.58 9.22 -8.87
N LEU A 31 -8.42 7.89 -8.87
CA LEU A 31 -8.35 7.09 -10.09
C LEU A 31 -9.69 7.01 -10.85
N VAL A 32 -10.82 7.12 -10.14
CA VAL A 32 -12.16 7.09 -10.73
C VAL A 32 -12.59 8.47 -11.22
N LEU A 33 -12.30 9.53 -10.46
CA LEU A 33 -12.76 10.89 -10.77
C LEU A 33 -11.89 11.59 -11.80
N HIS A 34 -10.60 11.27 -11.87
CA HIS A 34 -9.68 11.92 -12.80
C HIS A 34 -9.47 11.06 -14.06
N PRO A 35 -9.76 11.59 -15.25
CA PRO A 35 -9.52 10.88 -16.49
C PRO A 35 -8.01 10.79 -16.76
N VAL A 36 -7.41 9.67 -16.36
CA VAL A 36 -6.01 9.34 -16.64
C VAL A 36 -5.96 8.47 -17.90
N LYS A 37 -4.98 8.71 -18.77
CA LYS A 37 -4.76 7.85 -19.94
C LYS A 37 -4.40 6.44 -19.47
N LYS A 38 -4.83 5.42 -20.21
CA LYS A 38 -4.62 4.02 -19.82
C LYS A 38 -3.14 3.70 -19.56
N GLU A 39 -2.24 4.18 -20.42
CA GLU A 39 -0.79 3.94 -20.30
C GLU A 39 -0.20 4.60 -19.05
N GLU A 40 -0.71 5.78 -18.69
CA GLU A 40 -0.31 6.52 -17.49
C GLU A 40 -0.85 5.86 -16.22
N MET A 41 -2.09 5.36 -16.27
CA MET A 41 -2.72 4.59 -15.20
C MET A 41 -1.95 3.29 -14.92
N GLU A 42 -1.56 2.54 -15.95
CA GLU A 42 -0.78 1.30 -15.80
C GLU A 42 0.58 1.57 -15.14
N LYS A 43 1.28 2.63 -15.57
CA LYS A 43 2.55 3.04 -14.98
C LYS A 43 2.37 3.47 -13.52
N PHE A 44 1.36 4.29 -13.24
CA PHE A 44 1.04 4.75 -11.89
C PHE A 44 0.78 3.58 -10.94
N ILE A 45 -0.04 2.61 -11.34
CA ILE A 45 -0.35 1.43 -10.52
C ILE A 45 0.94 0.62 -10.23
N ALA A 46 1.81 0.46 -11.22
CA ALA A 46 3.08 -0.24 -11.03
C ALA A 46 4.01 0.49 -10.03
N GLU A 47 4.09 1.81 -10.13
CA GLU A 47 4.86 2.66 -9.20
C GLU A 47 4.28 2.59 -7.78
N TYR A 48 2.96 2.66 -7.64
CA TYR A 48 2.27 2.57 -6.36
C TYR A 48 2.50 1.21 -5.68
N ILE A 49 2.36 0.10 -6.41
CA ILE A 49 2.62 -1.25 -5.89
C ILE A 49 4.08 -1.38 -5.44
N ALA A 50 5.04 -0.86 -6.22
CA ALA A 50 6.46 -0.91 -5.87
C ALA A 50 6.75 -0.11 -4.59
N PHE A 51 6.19 1.11 -4.48
CA PHE A 51 6.31 1.97 -3.31
C PHE A 51 5.76 1.31 -2.05
N GLU A 52 4.50 0.85 -2.09
CA GLU A 52 3.85 0.16 -0.96
C GLU A 52 4.62 -1.09 -0.56
N THR A 53 4.98 -1.93 -1.53
CA THR A 53 5.72 -3.17 -1.26
C THR A 53 7.04 -2.92 -0.55
N ALA A 54 7.79 -1.90 -0.97
CA ALA A 54 9.04 -1.53 -0.31
C ALA A 54 8.80 -1.02 1.12
N GLY A 55 7.79 -0.17 1.32
CA GLY A 55 7.42 0.34 2.65
C GLY A 55 7.02 -0.79 3.61
N TRP A 56 6.21 -1.73 3.16
CA TRP A 56 5.80 -2.88 3.98
C TRP A 56 6.95 -3.83 4.29
N LYS A 57 7.88 -4.06 3.35
CA LYS A 57 9.09 -4.86 3.60
C LYS A 57 9.95 -4.26 4.72
N GLU A 58 10.16 -2.93 4.67
CA GLU A 58 10.91 -2.21 5.70
C GLU A 58 10.21 -2.31 7.07
N LEU A 59 8.89 -2.03 7.13
CA LEU A 59 8.13 -2.08 8.39
C LEU A 59 8.09 -3.49 8.99
N MET A 60 8.03 -4.52 8.14
CA MET A 60 7.94 -5.91 8.55
C MET A 60 9.30 -6.59 8.73
N ASN A 61 10.43 -5.93 8.43
CA ASN A 61 11.76 -6.55 8.36
C ASN A 61 11.76 -7.82 7.49
N ALA A 62 11.17 -7.76 6.30
CA ALA A 62 10.88 -8.90 5.43
C ALA A 62 11.60 -8.85 4.07
#